data_AF-A0AAV5RLC0-F1
#
_entry.id   AF-A0AAV5RLC0-F1
#
_cell.length_a   1.000
_cell.length_b   1.000
_cell.length_c   1.000
_cell.angle_alpha   90.00
_cell.angle_beta   90.00
_cell.angle_gamma   90.00
#
_symmetry.space_group_name_H-M   'P 1'
#
loop_
_entity.id
_entity.type
_entity.pdbx_description
1 polymer ?
#
loop_
_entity_poly.entity_id
_entity_poly.type
_entity_poly.pdbx_seq_one_letter_code
_entity_poly.pdbx_strand_id
1 'polypeptide(L)'
;MFSNNYIQRRTAPENERGCFLCHKPTTSVLVNEIPEADHFYACDVHLNDPGFATQDSNNLKEIESQNTRQKEFLELKAKWDSNQKKKDSDKPNKDKEGSEHASEAEVSVEPALQERKIKPLYHLNRGVYNLRVGTHRKAADQQRLQKMLSQPDLFPSVPTHKPSQNPKGSNGKKA
;
A
#
# COMPACT_ATOMS: atom_id res chain seq x y z
N MET A 1 -10.04 9.49 -9.95
CA MET A 1 -8.62 9.78 -10.26
C MET A 1 -7.95 10.01 -8.92
N PHE A 2 -6.85 9.31 -8.64
CA PHE A 2 -6.19 9.36 -7.33
C PHE A 2 -5.02 10.35 -7.32
N SER A 3 -4.39 10.58 -6.17
CA SER A 3 -3.22 11.45 -5.94
C SER A 3 -1.91 10.63 -6.09
N ASN A 4 -0.76 11.31 -6.23
CA ASN A 4 0.56 10.65 -6.34
C ASN A 4 1.23 10.47 -4.97
N ASN A 5 0.47 10.00 -3.97
CA ASN A 5 0.94 9.88 -2.59
C ASN A 5 0.83 8.41 -2.18
N TYR A 6 1.97 7.75 -1.99
CA TYR A 6 2.02 6.31 -1.75
C TYR A 6 2.71 5.97 -0.43
N ILE A 7 2.01 5.26 0.44
CA ILE A 7 2.52 4.77 1.70
C ILE A 7 3.08 3.36 1.51
N GLN A 8 4.32 3.15 1.93
CA GLN A 8 4.91 1.81 1.94
C GLN A 8 4.35 0.98 3.10
N ARG A 9 3.83 -0.20 2.77
CA ARG A 9 3.42 -1.24 3.71
C ARG A 9 4.19 -2.52 3.41
N ARG A 10 4.32 -3.39 4.43
CA ARG A 10 4.84 -4.75 4.26
C ARG A 10 3.70 -5.73 4.48
N THR A 11 3.61 -6.69 3.58
CA THR A 11 2.68 -7.82 3.64
C THR A 11 3.36 -9.03 4.27
N ALA A 12 2.56 -9.98 4.74
CA ALA A 12 3.07 -11.28 5.17
C ALA A 12 3.77 -12.00 4.00
N PRO A 13 4.81 -12.81 4.26
CA PRO A 13 5.54 -13.53 3.20
C PRO A 13 4.64 -14.45 2.36
N GLU A 14 3.56 -14.97 2.94
CA GLU A 14 2.56 -15.80 2.24
C GLU A 14 1.79 -15.05 1.14
N ASN A 15 1.71 -13.72 1.26
CA ASN A 15 1.02 -12.84 0.32
C ASN A 15 1.98 -12.07 -0.59
N GLU A 16 3.19 -12.58 -0.77
CA GLU A 16 4.16 -11.96 -1.67
C GLU A 16 3.64 -11.94 -3.11
N ARG A 17 3.92 -10.83 -3.82
CA ARG A 17 3.61 -10.71 -5.25
C ARG A 17 4.79 -10.14 -6.01
N GLY A 18 4.78 -10.34 -7.32
CA GLY A 18 5.80 -9.83 -8.22
C GLY A 18 5.86 -8.30 -8.21
N CYS A 19 7.08 -7.76 -8.11
CA CYS A 19 7.35 -6.34 -8.29
C CYS A 19 6.80 -5.85 -9.64
N PHE A 20 6.27 -4.62 -9.67
CA PHE A 20 5.73 -3.99 -10.88
C PHE A 20 6.75 -3.82 -12.02
N LEU A 21 8.06 -3.73 -11.71
CA LEU A 21 9.11 -3.51 -12.72
C LEU A 21 9.83 -4.81 -13.12
N CYS A 22 10.37 -5.56 -12.16
CA CYS A 22 11.17 -6.77 -12.45
C CYS A 22 10.41 -8.07 -12.22
N HIS A 23 9.18 -8.02 -11.72
CA HIS A 23 8.36 -9.20 -11.38
C HIS A 23 9.00 -10.18 -10.38
N LYS A 24 10.10 -9.80 -9.73
CA LYS A 24 10.68 -10.56 -8.61
C LYS A 24 9.71 -10.57 -7.42
N PRO A 25 9.61 -11.67 -6.66
CA PRO A 25 8.71 -11.75 -5.51
C PRO A 25 9.12 -10.71 -4.46
N THR A 26 8.11 -10.01 -3.92
CA THR A 26 8.29 -8.92 -2.97
C THR A 26 7.13 -8.87 -1.98
N THR A 27 7.43 -8.43 -0.76
CA THR A 27 6.45 -8.22 0.32
C THR A 27 6.12 -6.74 0.52
N SER A 28 6.86 -5.83 -0.10
CA SER A 28 6.67 -4.38 -0.05
C SER A 28 5.59 -3.93 -1.03
N VAL A 29 4.58 -3.24 -0.49
CA VAL A 29 3.42 -2.72 -1.23
C VAL A 29 3.38 -1.21 -1.06
N LEU A 30 3.32 -0.50 -2.18
CA LEU A 30 2.96 0.91 -2.21
C LEU A 30 1.44 1.02 -2.33
N VAL A 31 0.82 1.63 -1.33
CA VAL A 31 -0.63 1.82 -1.24
C VAL A 31 -0.91 3.31 -1.30
N ASN A 32 -1.82 3.73 -2.17
CA ASN A 32 -2.25 5.11 -2.23
C ASN A 32 -3.02 5.54 -0.97
N GLU A 33 -3.25 6.83 -0.76
CA GLU A 33 -4.10 7.40 0.29
C GLU A 33 -5.47 6.71 0.37
N ILE A 34 -6.01 6.37 -0.80
CA ILE A 34 -7.22 5.57 -0.95
C ILE A 34 -6.79 4.14 -1.33
N PRO A 35 -6.87 3.15 -0.41
CA PRO A 35 -6.31 1.81 -0.64
C PRO A 35 -6.94 1.06 -1.82
N GLU A 36 -8.24 1.28 -2.04
CA GLU A 36 -9.00 0.67 -3.13
C GLU A 36 -8.72 1.33 -4.48
N ALA A 37 -8.25 2.59 -4.48
CA ALA A 37 -7.99 3.31 -5.71
C ALA A 37 -6.76 2.76 -6.42
N ASP A 38 -5.65 2.57 -5.70
CA ASP A 38 -4.41 2.13 -6.30
C ASP A 38 -3.45 1.51 -5.29
N HIS A 39 -2.99 0.28 -5.55
CA HIS A 39 -1.90 -0.36 -4.80
C HIS A 39 -1.09 -1.25 -5.73
N PHE A 40 0.19 -1.45 -5.40
CA PHE A 40 1.07 -2.34 -6.17
C PHE A 40 2.33 -2.71 -5.40
N TYR A 41 2.99 -3.76 -5.86
CA TYR A 41 4.19 -4.31 -5.25
C TYR A 41 5.46 -3.73 -5.91
N ALA A 42 6.45 -3.37 -5.12
CA ALA A 42 7.71 -2.80 -5.59
C ALA A 42 8.87 -3.29 -4.73
N CYS A 43 9.95 -3.82 -5.33
CA CYS A 43 11.11 -4.28 -4.57
C CYS A 43 11.95 -3.11 -4.05
N ASP A 44 12.70 -3.34 -2.97
CA ASP A 44 13.58 -2.34 -2.38
C ASP A 44 14.63 -1.80 -3.37
N VAL A 45 15.09 -2.63 -4.31
CA VAL A 45 16.04 -2.22 -5.36
C VAL A 45 15.44 -1.11 -6.24
N HIS A 46 14.16 -1.20 -6.61
CA HIS A 46 13.50 -0.17 -7.40
C HIS A 46 12.96 0.99 -6.56
N LEU A 47 12.61 0.75 -5.29
CA LEU A 47 12.21 1.83 -4.39
C LEU A 47 13.37 2.79 -4.08
N ASN A 48 14.61 2.29 -4.14
CA ASN A 48 15.82 3.11 -3.98
C ASN A 48 16.23 3.85 -5.28
N ASP A 49 15.57 3.58 -6.41
CA ASP A 49 15.87 4.24 -7.68
C ASP A 49 15.11 5.59 -7.77
N PRO A 50 15.82 6.73 -7.86
CA PRO A 50 15.19 8.05 -7.97
C PRO A 50 14.39 8.23 -9.27
N GLY A 51 14.68 7.45 -10.31
CA GLY A 51 13.91 7.42 -11.55
C GLY A 51 12.53 6.78 -11.37
N PHE A 52 12.35 5.98 -10.33
CA PHE A 52 11.12 5.25 -10.04
C PHE A 52 10.24 5.98 -9.02
N ALA A 53 10.77 6.22 -7.81
CA ALA A 53 10.06 6.87 -6.71
C ALA A 53 11.01 7.69 -5.85
N THR A 54 10.49 8.79 -5.30
CA THR A 54 11.22 9.64 -4.36
C THR A 54 10.49 9.65 -3.03
N GLN A 55 11.22 9.35 -1.95
CA GLN A 55 10.68 9.44 -0.60
C GLN A 55 10.50 10.91 -0.20
N ASP A 56 9.42 11.20 0.51
CA ASP A 56 9.17 12.55 1.01
C ASP A 56 10.18 12.98 2.06
N SER A 57 10.84 14.11 1.82
CA SER A 57 11.86 14.65 2.71
C SER A 57 11.32 15.03 4.08
N ASN A 58 10.10 15.58 4.16
CA ASN A 58 9.45 15.92 5.42
C ASN A 58 9.10 14.67 6.22
N ASN A 59 8.52 13.66 5.55
CA ASN A 59 8.17 12.39 6.16
C ASN A 59 9.42 11.63 6.63
N LEU A 60 10.50 11.65 5.85
CA LEU A 60 11.77 11.03 6.22
C LEU A 60 12.35 11.64 7.49
N LYS A 61 12.39 12.97 7.60
CA LYS A 61 12.83 13.68 8.83
C LYS A 61 11.97 13.30 10.04
N GLU A 62 10.66 13.17 9.84
CA GLU A 62 9.76 12.81 10.92
C GLU A 62 9.99 11.38 11.40
N ILE A 63 10.17 10.43 10.47
CA ILE A 63 10.55 9.03 10.75
C ILE A 63 11.88 8.98 11.51
N GLU A 64 12.91 9.70 11.05
CA GLU A 64 14.21 9.77 11.72
C GLU A 64 14.07 10.30 13.15
N SER A 65 13.33 11.40 13.33
CA SER A 65 13.09 12.00 14.65
C SER A 65 12.31 11.09 15.61
N GLN A 66 11.42 10.25 15.09
CA GLN A 66 10.70 9.28 15.91
C GLN A 66 11.60 8.09 16.25
N ASN A 67 12.41 7.64 15.30
CA ASN A 67 13.36 6.55 15.53
C ASN A 67 14.41 6.92 16.58
N THR A 68 14.91 8.16 16.60
CA THR A 68 15.82 8.63 17.66
C THR A 68 15.13 8.66 19.02
N ARG A 69 13.94 9.26 19.11
CA ARG A 69 13.12 9.27 20.34
C ARG A 69 12.81 7.86 20.86
N GLN A 70 12.52 6.91 19.97
CA GLN A 70 12.29 5.52 20.36
C GLN A 70 13.55 4.84 20.89
N LYS A 71 14.72 5.08 20.28
CA LYS A 71 16.00 4.54 20.79
C LYS A 71 16.32 5.08 22.19
N GLU A 72 16.16 6.39 22.40
CA GLU A 72 16.38 7.01 23.71
C GLU A 72 15.44 6.44 24.77
N PHE A 73 14.16 6.24 24.43
CA PHE A 73 13.18 5.62 25.33
C PHE A 73 13.57 4.19 25.71
N LEU A 74 14.01 3.37 24.73
CA LEU A 74 14.44 2.00 24.97
C LEU A 74 15.69 1.94 25.86
N GLU A 75 16.66 2.83 25.63
CA GLU A 75 17.86 2.92 26.47
C GLU A 75 17.53 3.34 27.91
N LEU A 76 16.62 4.31 28.08
CA LEU A 76 16.16 4.74 29.41
C LEU A 76 15.39 3.63 30.12
N LYS A 77 14.53 2.90 29.41
CA LYS A 77 13.79 1.76 29.97
C LYS A 77 14.76 0.67 30.44
N ALA A 78 15.73 0.29 29.61
CA ALA A 78 16.74 -0.70 29.97
C ALA A 78 17.59 -0.28 31.18
N LYS A 79 17.95 1.00 31.28
CA LYS A 79 18.66 1.57 32.44
C LYS A 79 17.80 1.54 33.71
N TRP A 80 16.51 1.88 33.62
CA TRP A 80 15.58 1.85 34.74
C TRP A 80 15.37 0.41 35.25
N ASP A 81 15.10 -0.54 34.36
CA ASP A 81 14.93 -1.96 34.70
C ASP A 81 16.16 -2.54 35.39
N SER A 82 17.35 -2.21 34.88
CA SER A 82 18.62 -2.64 35.47
C SER A 82 18.85 -2.06 36.87
N ASN A 83 18.38 -0.83 37.11
CA ASN A 83 18.53 -0.17 38.41
C ASN A 83 17.51 -0.68 39.45
N GLN A 84 16.29 -1.03 39.02
CA GLN A 84 15.30 -1.71 39.87
C GLN A 84 15.79 -3.08 40.32
N LYS A 85 16.31 -3.89 39.39
CA LYS A 85 16.87 -5.22 39.71
C LYS A 85 18.02 -5.14 40.72
N LYS A 86 18.88 -4.11 40.64
CA LYS A 86 19.95 -3.87 41.62
C LYS A 86 19.41 -3.45 43.00
N LYS A 87 18.37 -2.60 43.03
CA LYS A 87 17.73 -2.19 44.30
C LYS A 87 17.02 -3.35 45.01
N ASP A 88 16.46 -4.30 44.26
CA ASP A 88 15.83 -5.49 44.85
C ASP A 88 16.86 -6.54 45.31
N SER A 89 18.03 -6.62 44.67
CA SER A 89 19.10 -7.54 45.10
C SER A 89 19.87 -7.08 46.36
N ASP A 90 19.85 -5.78 46.68
CA ASP A 90 20.55 -5.20 47.84
C ASP A 90 19.67 -5.07 49.11
N LYS A 91 18.41 -5.55 49.10
CA LYS A 91 17.59 -5.62 50.32
C LYS A 91 17.79 -6.97 51.03
N PRO A 92 18.48 -7.00 52.20
CA PRO A 92 18.51 -8.20 53.03
C PRO A 92 17.11 -8.48 53.57
N ASN A 93 16.64 -9.69 53.29
CA ASN A 93 15.45 -10.38 53.82
C ASN A 93 14.83 -9.73 55.08
N LYS A 94 13.82 -8.88 54.87
CA LYS A 94 12.88 -8.51 55.94
C LYS A 94 11.47 -8.39 55.37
N ASP A 95 10.73 -9.45 55.65
CA ASP A 95 9.28 -9.59 55.74
C ASP A 95 8.44 -9.46 54.45
N LYS A 96 7.85 -10.61 54.11
CA LYS A 96 6.71 -10.80 53.21
C LYS A 96 5.52 -10.00 53.76
N GLU A 97 4.98 -9.06 52.99
CA GLU A 97 3.54 -8.85 52.77
C GLU A 97 3.30 -7.64 51.86
N GLY A 98 2.54 -7.87 50.76
CA GLY A 98 1.80 -6.83 50.04
C GLY A 98 2.54 -6.05 48.95
N SER A 99 2.55 -6.56 47.71
CA SER A 99 2.66 -5.73 46.49
C SER A 99 2.36 -6.56 45.22
N GLU A 100 1.14 -7.08 45.10
CA GLU A 100 0.65 -7.78 43.89
C GLU A 100 0.01 -6.84 42.84
N HIS A 101 0.36 -5.55 42.81
CA HIS A 101 -0.34 -4.57 41.95
C HIS A 101 0.56 -3.74 41.01
N ALA A 102 1.72 -4.27 40.58
CA ALA A 102 2.63 -3.52 39.70
C ALA A 102 3.03 -4.23 38.39
N SER A 103 2.54 -5.43 38.09
CA SER A 103 2.99 -6.19 36.91
C SER A 103 2.05 -6.18 35.70
N GLU A 104 0.86 -5.58 35.79
CA GLU A 104 -0.13 -5.63 34.70
C GLU A 104 -0.07 -4.43 33.73
N ALA A 105 0.74 -3.41 34.00
CA ALA A 105 0.87 -2.23 33.13
C ALA A 105 1.98 -2.33 32.05
N GLU A 106 2.86 -3.33 32.12
CA GLU A 106 4.08 -3.41 31.30
C GLU A 106 3.86 -4.06 29.91
N VAL A 107 2.81 -4.85 29.71
CA VAL A 107 2.63 -5.66 28.48
C VAL A 107 1.85 -4.92 27.38
N SER A 108 1.18 -3.80 27.69
CA SER A 108 0.31 -3.09 26.73
C SER A 108 1.03 -1.99 25.92
N VAL A 109 2.25 -1.61 26.30
CA VAL A 109 2.93 -0.43 25.73
C VAL A 109 3.69 -0.77 24.45
N GLU A 110 4.31 -1.95 24.34
CA GLU A 110 5.04 -2.37 23.14
C GLU A 110 4.18 -2.52 21.87
N PRO A 111 3.00 -3.17 21.89
CA PRO A 111 2.14 -3.25 20.70
C PRO A 111 1.58 -1.88 20.30
N ALA A 112 1.25 -1.02 21.27
CA ALA A 112 0.74 0.33 21.01
C ALA A 112 1.79 1.29 20.41
N LEU A 113 3.08 1.05 20.65
CA LEU A 113 4.19 1.80 20.02
C LEU A 113 4.49 1.33 18.58
N GLN A 114 4.20 0.06 18.25
CA GLN A 114 4.38 -0.46 16.90
C GLN A 114 3.37 0.10 15.90
N GLU A 115 2.14 0.40 16.34
CA GLU A 115 1.08 0.99 15.50
C GLU A 115 1.30 2.47 15.17
N ARG A 116 2.13 3.19 15.94
CA ARG A 116 2.42 4.62 15.76
C ARG A 116 3.66 4.92 14.93
N LYS A 117 4.33 3.90 14.37
CA LYS A 117 5.49 4.13 13.50
C LYS A 117 5.03 4.82 12.23
N ILE A 118 5.52 6.04 12.01
CA ILE A 118 5.29 6.77 10.76
C ILE A 118 5.79 5.91 9.60
N LYS A 119 4.91 5.69 8.62
CA LYS A 119 5.21 4.88 7.45
C LYS A 119 5.89 5.76 6.39
N PRO A 120 6.88 5.22 5.65
CA PRO A 120 7.51 5.93 4.55
C PRO A 120 6.48 6.35 3.49
N LEU A 121 6.47 7.63 3.17
CA LEU A 121 5.66 8.22 2.11
C LEU A 121 6.53 8.44 0.87
N TYR A 122 6.02 8.01 -0.28
CA TYR A 122 6.68 8.06 -1.57
C TYR A 122 5.82 8.80 -2.59
N HIS A 123 6.49 9.56 -3.45
CA HIS A 123 5.93 10.10 -4.68
C HIS A 123 6.55 9.35 -5.86
N LEU A 124 5.71 8.86 -6.77
CA LEU A 124 6.22 8.21 -7.98
C LEU A 124 6.74 9.25 -8.96
N ASN A 125 7.74 8.87 -9.76
CA ASN A 125 8.13 9.69 -10.90
C ASN A 125 6.92 9.93 -11.83
N ARG A 126 6.85 11.12 -12.43
CA ARG A 126 5.75 11.51 -13.33
C ARG A 126 5.44 10.46 -14.40
N GLY A 127 6.47 9.86 -15.01
CA GLY A 127 6.28 8.82 -16.04
C GLY A 127 5.58 7.57 -15.49
N VAL A 128 6.05 7.08 -14.34
CA VAL A 128 5.49 5.92 -13.64
C VAL A 128 4.05 6.20 -13.19
N TYR A 129 3.82 7.38 -12.60
CA TYR A 129 2.50 7.78 -12.15
C TYR A 129 1.49 7.89 -13.31
N ASN A 130 1.89 8.49 -14.43
CA ASN A 130 1.04 8.56 -15.62
C ASN A 130 0.72 7.18 -16.19
N LEU A 131 1.67 6.24 -16.15
CA LEU A 131 1.43 4.86 -16.56
C LEU A 131 0.36 4.21 -15.67
N ARG A 132 0.43 4.41 -14.34
CA ARG A 132 -0.57 3.91 -13.38
C ARG A 132 -1.96 4.48 -13.66
N VAL A 133 -2.07 5.80 -13.75
CA VAL A 133 -3.34 6.47 -14.10
C VAL A 133 -3.87 5.96 -15.46
N GLY A 134 -2.98 5.79 -16.43
CA GLY A 134 -3.30 5.24 -17.76
C GLY A 134 -3.83 3.80 -17.70
N THR A 135 -3.23 2.93 -16.91
CA THR A 135 -3.72 1.54 -16.73
C THR A 135 -5.13 1.50 -16.15
N HIS A 136 -5.44 2.36 -15.18
CA HIS A 136 -6.79 2.45 -14.60
C HIS A 136 -7.82 2.96 -15.60
N ARG A 137 -7.48 3.98 -16.38
CA ARG A 137 -8.36 4.48 -17.46
C ARG A 137 -8.62 3.41 -18.51
N LYS A 138 -7.56 2.75 -18.98
CA LYS A 138 -7.67 1.65 -19.95
C LYS A 138 -8.51 0.49 -19.42
N ALA A 139 -8.36 0.12 -18.15
CA ALA A 139 -9.18 -0.92 -17.54
C ALA A 139 -10.67 -0.54 -17.50
N ALA A 140 -11.00 0.72 -17.15
CA ALA A 140 -12.38 1.20 -17.17
C ALA A 140 -12.97 1.23 -18.59
N ASP A 141 -12.19 1.68 -19.58
CA ASP A 141 -12.60 1.69 -20.99
C ASP A 141 -12.81 0.26 -21.51
N GLN A 142 -11.91 -0.67 -21.19
CA GLN A 142 -12.06 -2.09 -21.55
C GLN A 142 -13.30 -2.72 -20.93
N GLN A 143 -13.61 -2.42 -19.66
CA GLN A 143 -14.85 -2.89 -19.03
C GLN A 143 -16.09 -2.32 -19.72
N ARG A 144 -16.07 -1.04 -20.11
CA ARG A 144 -17.16 -0.42 -20.87
C ARG A 144 -17.33 -1.07 -22.25
N LEU A 145 -16.22 -1.30 -22.97
CA LEU A 145 -16.22 -1.97 -24.26
C LEU A 145 -16.73 -3.40 -24.15
N GLN A 146 -16.29 -4.17 -23.15
CA GLN A 146 -16.80 -5.53 -22.91
C GLN A 146 -18.31 -5.55 -22.67
N LYS A 147 -18.83 -4.60 -21.90
CA LYS A 147 -20.29 -4.47 -21.70
C LYS A 147 -21.02 -4.19 -23.01
N MET A 148 -20.49 -3.28 -23.84
CA MET A 148 -21.05 -3.03 -25.17
C MET A 148 -21.01 -4.29 -26.04
N LEU A 149 -19.87 -4.98 -26.14
CA LEU A 149 -19.71 -6.19 -26.96
C LEU A 149 -20.60 -7.35 -26.52
N SER A 150 -21.01 -7.38 -25.25
CA SER A 150 -21.96 -8.38 -24.76
C SER A 150 -23.40 -8.16 -25.26
N GLN A 151 -23.70 -6.99 -25.86
CA GLN A 151 -25.01 -6.71 -26.42
C GLN A 151 -25.17 -7.41 -27.78
N PRO A 152 -26.20 -8.25 -27.97
CA PRO A 152 -26.40 -9.01 -29.20
C PRO A 152 -26.67 -8.13 -30.42
N ASP A 153 -27.21 -6.92 -30.21
CA ASP A 153 -27.58 -5.98 -31.27
C ASP A 153 -26.48 -4.98 -31.65
N LEU A 154 -25.28 -5.09 -31.05
CA LEU A 154 -24.20 -4.14 -31.31
C LEU A 154 -23.54 -4.36 -32.67
N PHE A 155 -23.50 -5.61 -33.15
CA PHE A 155 -22.85 -5.93 -34.42
C PHE A 155 -23.87 -5.78 -35.56
N PRO A 156 -23.55 -5.01 -36.61
CA PRO A 156 -24.41 -4.93 -37.78
C PRO A 156 -24.55 -6.31 -38.41
N SER A 157 -25.76 -6.65 -38.82
CA SER A 157 -25.99 -7.89 -39.57
C SER A 157 -25.19 -7.88 -40.86
N VAL A 158 -24.64 -9.04 -41.21
CA VAL A 158 -23.85 -9.20 -42.43
C VAL A 158 -24.70 -8.79 -43.64
N PRO A 159 -24.19 -7.92 -44.52
CA PRO A 159 -24.90 -7.55 -45.75
C PRO A 159 -25.24 -8.79 -46.58
N THR A 160 -26.52 -9.00 -46.87
CA THR A 160 -27.01 -10.16 -47.63
C THR A 160 -26.91 -10.00 -49.15
N HIS A 161 -26.52 -8.81 -49.63
CA HIS A 161 -26.41 -8.53 -51.05
C HIS A 161 -25.06 -9.01 -51.63
N LYS A 162 -25.08 -9.57 -52.84
CA LYS A 162 -23.85 -9.92 -53.57
C LYS A 162 -23.16 -8.64 -54.04
N PRO A 163 -21.84 -8.45 -53.83
CA PRO A 163 -21.11 -7.18 -54.05
C PRO A 163 -21.16 -6.57 -55.47
N SER A 164 -21.76 -7.27 -56.44
CA SER A 164 -21.93 -6.81 -57.82
C SER A 164 -23.31 -6.21 -58.12
N GLN A 165 -24.26 -6.17 -57.17
CA GLN A 165 -25.64 -5.73 -57.43
C GLN A 165 -25.97 -4.42 -56.69
N ASN A 166 -25.89 -3.28 -57.36
CA ASN A 166 -26.26 -1.99 -56.77
C ASN A 166 -27.69 -2.07 -56.17
N PRO A 167 -27.91 -1.76 -54.89
CA PRO A 167 -29.21 -1.93 -54.26
C PRO A 167 -30.22 -0.94 -54.86
N LYS A 168 -31.26 -1.46 -55.53
CA LYS A 168 -32.43 -0.65 -55.91
C LYS A 168 -33.16 -0.26 -54.63
N GLY A 169 -33.27 1.05 -54.39
CA GLY A 169 -33.84 1.63 -53.17
C GLY A 169 -35.16 0.98 -52.77
N SER A 170 -35.18 0.40 -51.56
CA SER A 170 -36.39 -0.09 -50.93
C SER A 170 -37.11 1.06 -50.26
N ASN A 171 -38.09 1.63 -50.95
CA ASN A 171 -39.16 2.42 -50.36
C ASN A 171 -40.12 1.51 -49.57
N GLY A 172 -40.53 1.96 -48.38
CA GLY A 172 -41.71 1.45 -47.65
C GLY A 172 -41.36 0.66 -46.37
N LYS A 173 -42.06 0.80 -45.26
CA LYS A 173 -43.45 1.24 -45.04
C LYS A 173 -43.62 1.81 -43.64
N LYS A 174 -44.43 2.87 -43.54
CA LYS A 174 -45.17 3.25 -42.34
C LYS A 174 -46.05 2.09 -41.88
N ALA A 175 -46.06 1.82 -40.58
CA ALA A 175 -47.20 1.40 -39.79
C ALA A 175 -46.92 1.78 -38.33
#